data_AF-A0A811V6Y0-F1
#
_entry.id   AF-A0A811V6Y0-F1
#
_cell.length_a   1.000
_cell.length_b   1.000
_cell.length_c   1.000
_cell.angle_alpha   90.00
_cell.angle_beta   90.00
_cell.angle_gamma   90.00
#
_symmetry.space_group_name_H-M   'P 1'
#
loop_
_entity.id
_entity.type
_entity.pdbx_description
1 polymer ?
#
loop_
_entity_poly.entity_id
_entity_poly.type
_entity_poly.pdbx_seq_one_letter_code
_entity_poly.pdbx_strand_id
1 'polypeptide(L)'
;MSKLKFPRPIEQANDEPVVKLPRRQLRSRNRDRNSNPPLNLCDLPIELLEKIIGYINIWHHNRIRGTSKRMRDVSDAFIMHEFKKAYHKSLLKNPNSYNCAALQTIDQATEVYVKSGYESTFCGCILPMLRSSYKDPFCPKVLQIKTFLLHFYDMVDKLIGDRRSQHSRLLFNLTLMRFFKKFDKSTIISINAMPLHSRIVVELKGPWLGMLWTSKSRCRDQPEKRCNLLIILAEMLMASITEKSFKRVWEYLSEIYVFGNDTSKCKRVRKTLFTFTVNGSKKICSLFRSCLEDPNDFVWPIKWPRDQFTVTLDITCKEAMKWGCSKSLHMEFGPFAEPLSSGEEEYMNDCSSGKTLLDVDTVTE
;
A
#
# COMPACT_ATOMS: atom_id res chain seq x y z
N MET A 1 25.08 -42.04 -40.36
CA MET A 1 24.41 -43.02 -41.24
C MET A 1 23.11 -43.42 -40.56
N SER A 2 21.93 -43.51 -41.17
CA SER A 2 21.52 -43.41 -42.57
C SER A 2 20.04 -43.02 -42.58
N LYS A 3 19.71 -42.08 -43.46
CA LYS A 3 18.38 -41.61 -43.81
C LYS A 3 17.59 -42.75 -44.48
N LEU A 4 16.32 -42.91 -44.14
CA LEU A 4 15.34 -43.58 -44.99
C LEU A 4 14.45 -42.52 -45.65
N LYS A 5 14.63 -42.37 -46.96
CA LYS A 5 13.71 -41.73 -47.90
C LYS A 5 12.78 -42.84 -48.43
N PHE A 6 11.47 -42.63 -48.64
CA PHE A 6 10.76 -42.14 -49.84
C PHE A 6 9.32 -42.72 -49.76
N PRO A 7 8.30 -42.36 -50.57
CA PRO A 7 8.19 -41.31 -51.60
C PRO A 7 6.96 -40.37 -51.41
N ARG A 8 6.90 -39.30 -52.20
CA ARG A 8 5.66 -38.54 -52.46
C ARG A 8 4.75 -39.32 -53.42
N PRO A 9 3.42 -39.17 -53.30
CA PRO A 9 2.56 -39.09 -54.47
C PRO A 9 1.83 -37.74 -54.54
N ILE A 10 1.36 -37.49 -55.75
CA ILE A 10 0.91 -36.25 -56.37
C ILE A 10 -0.51 -35.89 -55.94
N GLU A 11 -0.76 -34.58 -56.00
CA GLU A 11 -2.05 -33.89 -55.90
C GLU A 11 -3.19 -34.57 -56.64
N GLN A 12 -4.36 -34.63 -56.02
CA GLN A 12 -5.61 -34.34 -56.71
C GLN A 12 -6.62 -33.77 -55.70
N ALA A 13 -7.06 -32.55 -56.03
CA ALA A 13 -7.96 -31.71 -55.28
C ALA A 13 -9.36 -32.32 -55.16
N ASN A 14 -10.00 -32.09 -54.03
CA ASN A 14 -11.45 -31.93 -53.91
C ASN A 14 -11.73 -31.00 -52.73
N ASP A 15 -11.76 -29.71 -53.06
CA ASP A 15 -12.17 -28.62 -52.18
C ASP A 15 -13.68 -28.72 -51.88
N GLU A 16 -14.05 -29.05 -50.65
CA GLU A 16 -15.36 -28.68 -50.11
C GLU A 16 -15.34 -27.20 -49.68
N PRO A 17 -16.30 -26.37 -50.08
CA PRO A 17 -16.23 -24.94 -49.88
C PRO A 17 -16.49 -24.57 -48.42
N VAL A 18 -15.44 -24.15 -47.73
CA VAL A 18 -15.53 -23.36 -46.49
C VAL A 18 -16.31 -22.09 -46.80
N VAL A 19 -17.56 -22.02 -46.34
CA VAL A 19 -18.39 -20.81 -46.41
C VAL A 19 -17.75 -19.73 -45.53
N LYS A 20 -16.85 -18.95 -46.12
CA LYS A 20 -16.35 -17.70 -45.55
C LYS A 20 -17.48 -16.67 -45.63
N LEU A 21 -18.20 -16.50 -44.53
CA LEU A 21 -19.10 -15.36 -44.35
C LEU A 21 -18.30 -14.06 -44.57
N PRO A 22 -18.64 -13.24 -45.58
CA PRO A 22 -17.91 -12.02 -45.83
C PRO A 22 -18.12 -11.07 -44.65
N ARG A 23 -17.01 -10.61 -44.06
CA ARG A 23 -17.00 -9.41 -43.19
C ARG A 23 -17.73 -8.32 -43.95
N ARG A 24 -18.92 -7.92 -43.47
CA ARG A 24 -19.61 -6.72 -43.95
C ARG A 24 -18.64 -5.55 -43.79
N GLN A 25 -17.97 -5.18 -44.88
CA GLN A 25 -17.35 -3.87 -45.00
C GLN A 25 -18.50 -2.89 -44.89
N LEU A 26 -18.53 -2.12 -43.81
CA LEU A 26 -19.38 -0.94 -43.71
C LEU A 26 -19.03 -0.06 -44.90
N ARG A 27 -19.88 -0.09 -45.93
CA ARG A 27 -19.80 0.84 -47.05
C ARG A 27 -19.78 2.24 -46.46
N SER A 28 -18.67 2.94 -46.68
CA SER A 28 -18.57 4.38 -46.50
C SER A 28 -19.67 5.02 -47.35
N ARG A 29 -20.77 5.38 -46.70
CA ARG A 29 -21.84 6.16 -47.30
C ARG A 29 -21.26 7.55 -47.53
N ASN A 30 -21.20 7.98 -48.79
CA ASN A 30 -20.79 9.32 -49.20
C ASN A 30 -21.35 10.36 -48.22
N ARG A 31 -20.46 11.08 -47.54
CA ARG A 31 -20.84 12.21 -46.69
C ARG A 31 -21.30 13.33 -47.60
N ASP A 32 -22.59 13.57 -47.60
CA ASP A 32 -23.18 14.83 -48.02
C ASP A 32 -22.44 16.00 -47.36
N ARG A 33 -22.09 17.01 -48.16
CA ARG A 33 -21.30 18.20 -47.78
C ARG A 33 -22.00 19.16 -46.80
N ASN A 34 -23.00 18.69 -46.05
CA ASN A 34 -23.68 19.40 -44.95
C ASN A 34 -23.82 18.52 -43.69
N SER A 35 -22.86 17.62 -43.44
CA SER A 35 -22.92 16.80 -42.24
C SER A 35 -22.47 17.60 -41.02
N ASN A 36 -23.40 17.90 -40.10
CA ASN A 36 -23.08 18.29 -38.73
C ASN A 36 -21.90 17.45 -38.19
N PRO A 37 -21.00 18.03 -37.36
CA PRO A 37 -19.88 17.29 -36.81
C PRO A 37 -20.38 15.96 -36.20
N PRO A 38 -19.67 14.85 -36.45
CA PRO A 38 -20.11 13.55 -35.97
C PRO A 38 -20.27 13.59 -34.44
N LEU A 39 -21.49 13.33 -33.97
CA LEU A 39 -21.79 13.33 -32.54
C LEU A 39 -20.90 12.34 -31.82
N ASN A 40 -20.10 12.81 -30.87
CA ASN A 40 -19.28 11.96 -30.03
C ASN A 40 -19.98 11.74 -28.69
N LEU A 41 -20.02 10.49 -28.21
CA LEU A 41 -20.48 10.19 -26.86
C LEU A 41 -19.74 11.05 -25.83
N CYS A 42 -18.44 11.24 -26.04
CA CYS A 42 -17.58 12.07 -25.20
C CYS A 42 -17.93 13.57 -25.23
N ASP A 43 -18.90 14.04 -26.00
CA ASP A 43 -19.33 15.45 -25.96
C ASP A 43 -20.41 15.69 -24.89
N LEU A 44 -21.03 14.62 -24.38
CA LEU A 44 -22.07 14.71 -23.35
C LEU A 44 -21.51 15.19 -22.00
N PRO A 45 -22.28 15.97 -21.22
CA PRO A 45 -21.97 16.29 -19.82
C PRO A 45 -21.64 15.03 -18.99
N ILE A 46 -20.74 15.18 -18.01
CA ILE A 46 -20.26 14.05 -17.20
C ILE A 46 -21.39 13.35 -16.47
N GLU A 47 -22.40 14.09 -16.02
CA GLU A 47 -23.55 13.57 -15.29
C GLU A 47 -24.42 12.64 -16.16
N LEU A 48 -24.53 12.95 -17.46
CA LEU A 48 -25.23 12.09 -18.41
C LEU A 48 -24.39 10.85 -18.74
N LEU A 49 -23.08 11.01 -18.88
CA LEU A 49 -22.17 9.89 -19.12
C LEU A 49 -22.13 8.92 -17.94
N GLU A 50 -22.11 9.42 -16.71
CA GLU A 50 -22.17 8.59 -15.50
C GLU A 50 -23.47 7.79 -15.44
N LYS A 51 -24.61 8.42 -15.77
CA LYS A 51 -25.90 7.71 -15.85
C LYS A 51 -25.88 6.62 -16.92
N ILE A 52 -25.39 6.92 -18.12
CA ILE A 52 -25.29 5.94 -19.21
C ILE A 52 -24.41 4.76 -18.78
N ILE A 53 -23.23 5.05 -18.22
CA ILE A 53 -22.30 4.02 -17.75
C ILE A 53 -22.90 3.23 -16.59
N GLY A 54 -23.72 3.86 -15.73
CA GLY A 54 -24.39 3.18 -14.63
C GLY A 54 -25.40 2.11 -15.05
N TYR A 55 -25.92 2.16 -16.29
CA TYR A 55 -26.71 1.08 -16.87
C TYR A 55 -25.85 -0.06 -17.44
N ILE A 56 -24.54 0.14 -17.57
CA ILE A 56 -23.63 -0.86 -18.10
C ILE A 56 -23.18 -1.77 -16.96
N ASN A 57 -23.14 -3.06 -17.23
CA ASN A 57 -22.66 -4.03 -16.24
C ASN A 57 -21.18 -3.78 -15.90
N ILE A 58 -20.85 -3.86 -14.59
CA ILE A 58 -19.50 -3.73 -14.01
C ILE A 58 -18.41 -4.56 -14.73
N TRP A 59 -18.79 -5.66 -15.39
CA TRP A 59 -17.90 -6.48 -16.24
C TRP A 59 -17.30 -5.71 -17.43
N HIS A 60 -18.00 -4.71 -17.96
CA HIS A 60 -17.56 -3.95 -19.14
C HIS A 60 -16.72 -2.71 -18.80
N HIS A 61 -16.65 -2.30 -17.53
CA HIS A 61 -15.94 -1.08 -17.13
C HIS A 61 -14.44 -1.09 -17.47
N ASN A 62 -13.76 -2.24 -17.46
CA ASN A 62 -12.37 -2.34 -17.94
C ASN A 62 -12.23 -1.90 -19.40
N ARG A 63 -13.17 -2.32 -20.26
CA ARG A 63 -13.16 -1.95 -21.68
C ARG A 63 -13.43 -0.47 -21.83
N ILE A 64 -14.43 0.05 -21.10
CA ILE A 64 -14.78 1.48 -21.09
C ILE A 64 -13.57 2.34 -20.70
N ARG A 65 -12.89 2.00 -19.59
CA ARG A 65 -11.69 2.68 -19.09
C ARG A 65 -10.50 2.65 -20.07
N GLY A 66 -10.47 1.66 -20.96
CA GLY A 66 -9.47 1.52 -22.01
C GLY A 66 -9.75 2.32 -23.28
N THR A 67 -10.96 2.89 -23.45
CA THR A 67 -11.34 3.57 -24.70
C THR A 67 -10.73 4.98 -24.84
N SER A 68 -10.82 5.80 -23.79
CA SER A 68 -10.28 7.16 -23.77
C SER A 68 -10.07 7.64 -22.34
N LYS A 69 -9.30 8.73 -22.15
CA LYS A 69 -9.13 9.35 -20.84
C LYS A 69 -10.48 9.78 -20.24
N ARG A 70 -11.32 10.48 -21.03
CA ARG A 70 -12.65 10.92 -20.56
C ARG A 70 -13.53 9.75 -20.11
N MET A 71 -13.59 8.66 -20.88
CA MET A 71 -14.39 7.50 -20.50
C MET A 71 -13.83 6.78 -19.27
N ARG A 72 -12.51 6.84 -19.05
CA ARG A 72 -11.89 6.39 -17.81
C ARG A 72 -12.33 7.24 -16.63
N ASP A 73 -12.26 8.56 -16.76
CA ASP A 73 -12.62 9.49 -15.69
C ASP A 73 -14.10 9.32 -15.28
N VAL A 74 -15.02 9.19 -16.25
CA VAL A 74 -16.45 8.92 -15.96
C VAL A 74 -16.64 7.56 -15.28
N SER A 75 -15.95 6.52 -15.76
CA SER A 75 -16.04 5.18 -15.16
C SER A 75 -15.46 5.14 -13.75
N ASP A 76 -14.35 5.86 -13.52
CA ASP A 76 -13.73 5.99 -12.20
C ASP A 76 -14.66 6.72 -11.23
N ALA A 77 -15.34 7.79 -11.67
CA ALA A 77 -16.34 8.50 -10.87
C ALA A 77 -17.52 7.60 -10.47
N PHE A 78 -18.04 6.81 -11.42
CA PHE A 78 -19.08 5.80 -11.13
C PHE A 78 -18.61 4.75 -10.12
N ILE A 79 -17.42 4.16 -10.33
CA ILE A 79 -16.86 3.13 -9.43
C ILE A 79 -16.69 3.68 -8.01
N MET A 80 -16.16 4.89 -7.91
CA MET A 80 -15.97 5.58 -6.63
C MET A 80 -17.32 5.86 -5.95
N HIS A 81 -18.32 6.31 -6.70
CA HIS A 81 -19.68 6.50 -6.20
C HIS A 81 -20.27 5.20 -5.63
N GLU A 82 -20.18 4.09 -6.36
CA GLU A 82 -20.69 2.80 -5.89
C GLU A 82 -19.96 2.29 -4.65
N PHE A 83 -18.63 2.47 -4.57
CA PHE A 83 -17.87 2.16 -3.36
C PHE A 83 -18.34 3.00 -2.15
N LYS A 84 -18.43 4.32 -2.30
CA LYS A 84 -18.86 5.24 -1.24
C LYS A 84 -20.31 4.95 -0.81
N LYS A 85 -21.20 4.68 -1.76
CA LYS A 85 -22.59 4.30 -1.51
C LYS A 85 -22.69 3.01 -0.72
N ALA A 86 -21.93 1.98 -1.11
CA ALA A 86 -21.88 0.72 -0.36
C ALA A 86 -21.35 0.93 1.06
N TYR A 87 -20.32 1.76 1.22
CA TYR A 87 -19.75 2.07 2.52
C TYR A 87 -20.75 2.81 3.42
N HIS A 88 -21.38 3.89 2.92
CA HIS A 88 -22.41 4.63 3.67
C HIS A 88 -23.62 3.76 4.03
N LYS A 89 -24.11 2.93 3.11
CA LYS A 89 -25.20 1.97 3.40
C LYS A 89 -24.81 1.02 4.53
N SER A 90 -23.58 0.52 4.54
CA SER A 90 -23.09 -0.39 5.58
C SER A 90 -22.91 0.30 6.93
N LEU A 91 -22.40 1.54 6.92
CA LEU A 91 -22.20 2.37 8.11
C LEU A 91 -23.53 2.67 8.81
N LEU A 92 -24.55 3.07 8.04
CA LEU A 92 -25.89 3.34 8.56
C LEU A 92 -26.59 2.08 9.11
N LYS A 93 -26.30 0.91 8.54
CA LYS A 93 -26.93 -0.35 8.96
C LYS A 93 -26.32 -0.90 10.25
N ASN A 94 -24.99 -1.03 10.31
CA ASN A 94 -24.27 -1.47 11.51
C ASN A 94 -22.77 -1.14 11.36
N PRO A 95 -22.26 -0.14 12.10
CA PRO A 95 -20.85 0.26 12.07
C PRO A 95 -19.87 -0.87 12.40
N ASN A 96 -20.26 -1.81 13.27
CA ASN A 96 -19.41 -2.91 13.73
C ASN A 96 -19.58 -4.19 12.90
N SER A 97 -20.36 -4.12 11.80
CA SER A 97 -20.51 -5.25 10.90
C SER A 97 -19.22 -5.53 10.13
N TYR A 98 -19.01 -6.80 9.76
CA TYR A 98 -17.89 -7.20 8.92
C TYR A 98 -17.83 -6.41 7.62
N ASN A 99 -18.97 -6.10 7.01
CA ASN A 99 -19.01 -5.34 5.77
C ASN A 99 -18.54 -3.89 5.97
N CYS A 100 -19.02 -3.23 7.03
CA CYS A 100 -18.59 -1.88 7.35
C CYS A 100 -17.09 -1.86 7.64
N ALA A 101 -16.61 -2.79 8.47
CA ALA A 101 -15.20 -2.94 8.80
C ALA A 101 -14.33 -3.15 7.55
N ALA A 102 -14.77 -3.99 6.60
CA ALA A 102 -14.07 -4.25 5.36
C ALA A 102 -13.95 -3.00 4.48
N LEU A 103 -15.06 -2.30 4.26
CA LEU A 103 -15.11 -1.09 3.42
C LEU A 103 -14.36 0.08 4.07
N GLN A 104 -14.55 0.28 5.37
CA GLN A 104 -13.79 1.25 6.14
C GLN A 104 -12.30 0.96 6.08
N THR A 105 -11.89 -0.29 6.22
CA THR A 105 -10.47 -0.65 6.14
C THR A 105 -9.88 -0.38 4.75
N ILE A 106 -10.61 -0.69 3.68
CA ILE A 106 -10.19 -0.34 2.31
C ILE A 106 -10.03 1.17 2.17
N ASP A 107 -11.04 1.94 2.59
CA ASP A 107 -11.02 3.41 2.55
C ASP A 107 -9.81 3.97 3.30
N GLN A 108 -9.57 3.52 4.53
CA GLN A 108 -8.43 3.96 5.35
C GLN A 108 -7.07 3.58 4.76
N ALA A 109 -6.98 2.41 4.13
CA ALA A 109 -5.74 1.94 3.51
C ALA A 109 -5.37 2.71 2.24
N THR A 110 -6.34 3.32 1.55
CA THR A 110 -6.13 3.95 0.25
C THR A 110 -6.38 5.47 0.25
N GLU A 111 -7.02 6.03 1.28
CA GLU A 111 -7.44 7.44 1.33
C GLU A 111 -6.33 8.41 0.95
N VAL A 112 -5.15 8.29 1.59
CA VAL A 112 -4.01 9.19 1.33
C VAL A 112 -3.57 9.12 -0.13
N TYR A 113 -3.53 7.93 -0.71
CA TYR A 113 -3.14 7.72 -2.10
C TYR A 113 -4.21 8.26 -3.06
N VAL A 114 -5.49 8.00 -2.81
CA VAL A 114 -6.61 8.52 -3.61
C VAL A 114 -6.58 10.05 -3.61
N LYS A 115 -6.46 10.67 -2.43
CA LYS A 115 -6.34 12.13 -2.26
C LYS A 115 -5.06 12.72 -2.88
N SER A 116 -4.04 11.89 -3.10
CA SER A 116 -2.79 12.29 -3.76
C SER A 116 -2.82 12.15 -5.28
N GLY A 117 -3.95 11.75 -5.87
CA GLY A 117 -4.12 11.65 -7.32
C GLY A 117 -4.10 10.23 -7.87
N TYR A 118 -4.06 9.19 -7.02
CA TYR A 118 -4.09 7.78 -7.46
C TYR A 118 -5.51 7.19 -7.49
N GLU A 119 -6.54 8.03 -7.63
CA GLU A 119 -7.94 7.61 -7.70
C GLU A 119 -8.21 6.64 -8.85
N SER A 120 -7.68 6.93 -10.06
CA SER A 120 -7.85 6.04 -11.21
C SER A 120 -7.22 4.66 -10.98
N THR A 121 -6.09 4.61 -10.28
CA THR A 121 -5.44 3.35 -9.90
C THR A 121 -6.29 2.58 -8.91
N PHE A 122 -6.87 3.25 -7.91
CA PHE A 122 -7.82 2.67 -6.96
C PHE A 122 -9.03 2.07 -7.69
N CYS A 123 -9.69 2.85 -8.55
CA CYS A 123 -10.87 2.41 -9.31
C CYS A 123 -10.55 1.21 -10.20
N GLY A 124 -9.37 1.19 -10.82
CA GLY A 124 -8.91 0.03 -11.59
C GLY A 124 -8.67 -1.22 -10.75
N CYS A 125 -8.07 -1.07 -9.57
CA CYS A 125 -7.76 -2.20 -8.69
C CYS A 125 -8.99 -2.74 -7.97
N ILE A 126 -9.96 -1.89 -7.62
CA ILE A 126 -11.15 -2.31 -6.86
C ILE A 126 -12.19 -2.99 -7.75
N LEU A 127 -12.17 -2.70 -9.05
CA LEU A 127 -13.16 -3.19 -10.01
C LEU A 127 -13.27 -4.74 -10.09
N PRO A 128 -12.17 -5.53 -10.13
CA PRO A 128 -12.24 -6.99 -10.01
C PRO A 128 -12.93 -7.46 -8.73
N MET A 129 -12.69 -6.77 -7.61
CA MET A 129 -13.33 -7.09 -6.34
C MET A 129 -14.83 -6.81 -6.39
N LEU A 130 -15.24 -5.64 -6.92
CA LEU A 130 -16.66 -5.30 -7.16
C LEU A 130 -17.37 -6.35 -8.04
N ARG A 131 -16.72 -6.83 -9.10
CA ARG A 131 -17.24 -7.91 -9.96
C ARG A 131 -17.45 -9.21 -9.19
N SER A 132 -16.45 -9.61 -8.40
CA SER A 132 -16.49 -10.87 -7.64
C SER A 132 -17.51 -10.85 -6.49
N SER A 133 -17.92 -9.66 -6.07
CA SER A 133 -18.82 -9.43 -4.95
C SER A 133 -20.16 -8.82 -5.38
N TYR A 134 -20.62 -9.11 -6.61
CA TYR A 134 -21.86 -8.59 -7.21
C TYR A 134 -23.17 -8.91 -6.46
N LYS A 135 -23.09 -9.59 -5.30
CA LYS A 135 -24.25 -9.74 -4.40
C LYS A 135 -24.49 -8.41 -3.72
N ASP A 136 -25.72 -7.88 -3.74
CA ASP A 136 -26.11 -6.82 -2.81
C ASP A 136 -26.33 -7.46 -1.43
N PRO A 137 -25.61 -7.03 -0.37
CA PRO A 137 -24.60 -5.97 -0.33
C PRO A 137 -23.18 -6.42 -0.72
N PHE A 138 -22.47 -5.55 -1.46
CA PHE A 138 -21.04 -5.69 -1.75
C PHE A 138 -20.28 -5.89 -0.43
N CYS A 139 -19.64 -7.05 -0.28
CA CYS A 139 -18.96 -7.45 0.95
C CYS A 139 -17.71 -8.30 0.61
N PRO A 140 -16.52 -7.69 0.54
CA PRO A 140 -15.31 -8.40 0.16
C PRO A 140 -14.76 -9.26 1.31
N LYS A 141 -14.26 -10.46 0.98
CA LYS A 141 -13.56 -11.34 1.93
C LYS A 141 -12.18 -10.79 2.27
N VAL A 142 -11.67 -11.06 3.47
CA VAL A 142 -10.33 -10.61 3.93
C VAL A 142 -9.23 -10.92 2.91
N LEU A 143 -9.26 -12.11 2.29
CA LEU A 143 -8.28 -12.48 1.26
C LEU A 143 -8.37 -11.58 0.02
N GLN A 144 -9.58 -11.22 -0.41
CA GLN A 144 -9.78 -10.30 -1.54
C GLN A 144 -9.27 -8.91 -1.22
N ILE A 145 -9.49 -8.42 0.00
CA ILE A 145 -8.98 -7.13 0.48
C ILE A 145 -7.44 -7.15 0.48
N LYS A 146 -6.82 -8.21 1.01
CA LYS A 146 -5.36 -8.38 0.99
C LYS A 146 -4.81 -8.35 -0.44
N THR A 147 -5.38 -9.13 -1.35
CA THR A 147 -4.96 -9.17 -2.76
C THR A 147 -5.14 -7.81 -3.43
N PHE A 148 -6.27 -7.14 -3.16
CA PHE A 148 -6.54 -5.79 -3.64
C PHE A 148 -5.48 -4.79 -3.16
N LEU A 149 -5.16 -4.76 -1.86
CA LEU A 149 -4.18 -3.83 -1.30
C LEU A 149 -2.78 -4.07 -1.85
N LEU A 150 -2.35 -5.34 -1.94
CA LEU A 150 -1.07 -5.69 -2.56
C LEU A 150 -0.97 -5.17 -4.00
N HIS A 151 -2.00 -5.44 -4.80
CA HIS A 151 -2.03 -5.01 -6.20
C HIS A 151 -2.11 -3.47 -6.32
N PHE A 152 -2.90 -2.82 -5.46
CA PHE A 152 -3.02 -1.37 -5.43
C PHE A 152 -1.69 -0.68 -5.13
N TYR A 153 -0.99 -1.10 -4.07
CA TYR A 153 0.31 -0.51 -3.72
C TYR A 153 1.37 -0.80 -4.78
N ASP A 154 1.42 -2.01 -5.34
CA ASP A 154 2.36 -2.32 -6.43
C ASP A 154 2.13 -1.45 -7.68
N MET A 155 0.85 -1.21 -8.04
CA MET A 155 0.50 -0.35 -9.17
C MET A 155 0.84 1.13 -8.90
N VAL A 156 0.59 1.62 -7.69
CA VAL A 156 0.98 2.98 -7.28
C VAL A 156 2.50 3.13 -7.32
N ASP A 157 3.24 2.19 -6.76
CA ASP A 157 4.70 2.20 -6.75
C ASP A 157 5.27 2.22 -8.17
N LYS A 158 4.69 1.46 -9.11
CA LYS A 158 5.06 1.49 -10.53
C LYS A 158 4.83 2.87 -11.16
N LEU A 159 3.76 3.57 -10.79
CA LEU A 159 3.46 4.92 -11.29
C LEU A 159 4.37 5.99 -10.69
N ILE A 160 4.77 5.84 -9.43
CA ILE A 160 5.77 6.71 -8.79
C ILE A 160 7.14 6.52 -9.43
N GLY A 161 7.46 5.31 -9.90
CA GLY A 161 8.72 4.96 -10.55
C GLY A 161 9.84 4.66 -9.56
N ASP A 162 10.06 5.55 -8.58
CA ASP A 162 11.02 5.36 -7.49
C ASP A 162 10.33 5.03 -6.15
N ARG A 163 10.37 3.76 -5.75
CA ARG A 163 9.84 3.26 -4.47
C ARG A 163 10.55 3.85 -3.24
N ARG A 164 11.75 4.41 -3.42
CA ARG A 164 12.54 5.08 -2.38
C ARG A 164 12.37 6.60 -2.41
N SER A 165 11.50 7.12 -3.27
CA SER A 165 11.23 8.55 -3.34
C SER A 165 10.64 9.09 -2.03
N GLN A 166 10.91 10.37 -1.76
CA GLN A 166 10.28 11.10 -0.65
C GLN A 166 8.75 11.08 -0.75
N HIS A 167 8.22 11.08 -1.98
CA HIS A 167 6.79 10.99 -2.21
C HIS A 167 6.22 9.64 -1.75
N SER A 168 6.80 8.51 -2.16
CA SER A 168 6.36 7.17 -1.70
C SER A 168 6.45 7.05 -0.17
N ARG A 169 7.55 7.51 0.43
CA ARG A 169 7.72 7.53 1.89
C ARG A 169 6.66 8.38 2.59
N LEU A 170 6.31 9.53 2.02
CA LEU A 170 5.32 10.44 2.59
C LEU A 170 3.94 9.78 2.60
N LEU A 171 3.51 9.23 1.45
CA LEU A 171 2.21 8.56 1.33
C LEU A 171 2.10 7.38 2.31
N PHE A 172 3.16 6.57 2.38
CA PHE A 172 3.22 5.43 3.29
C PHE A 172 3.10 5.86 4.76
N ASN A 173 3.96 6.77 5.23
CA ASN A 173 3.98 7.17 6.63
C ASN A 173 2.69 7.91 7.05
N LEU A 174 2.11 8.71 6.15
CA LEU A 174 0.82 9.36 6.42
C LEU A 174 -0.30 8.33 6.52
N THR A 175 -0.35 7.36 5.60
CA THR A 175 -1.34 6.26 5.65
C THR A 175 -1.22 5.50 6.97
N LEU A 176 0.03 5.18 7.35
CA LEU A 176 0.34 4.48 8.58
C LEU A 176 -0.15 5.24 9.83
N MET A 177 0.14 6.53 9.94
CA MET A 177 -0.32 7.36 11.07
C MET A 177 -1.85 7.49 11.11
N ARG A 178 -2.50 7.68 9.96
CA ARG A 178 -3.97 7.73 9.87
C ARG A 178 -4.62 6.42 10.27
N PHE A 179 -4.01 5.27 9.95
CA PHE A 179 -4.46 3.96 10.41
C PHE A 179 -4.61 3.90 11.92
N PHE A 180 -3.59 4.37 12.66
CA PHE A 180 -3.60 4.33 14.12
C PHE A 180 -4.74 5.12 14.75
N LYS A 181 -5.21 6.19 14.10
CA LYS A 181 -6.37 6.96 14.57
C LYS A 181 -7.70 6.26 14.43
N LYS A 182 -7.79 5.26 13.55
CA LYS A 182 -9.04 4.53 13.28
C LYS A 182 -9.27 3.35 14.21
N PHE A 183 -8.29 3.00 15.04
CA PHE A 183 -8.47 2.04 16.11
C PHE A 183 -9.16 2.72 17.30
N ASP A 184 -10.32 2.21 17.72
CA ASP A 184 -11.13 2.80 18.81
C ASP A 184 -10.37 2.91 20.14
N LYS A 185 -9.40 2.02 20.36
CA LYS A 185 -8.57 1.99 21.59
C LYS A 185 -7.15 2.51 21.36
N SER A 186 -7.02 3.46 20.45
CA SER A 186 -5.78 4.18 20.19
C SER A 186 -5.64 5.37 21.14
N THR A 187 -4.50 5.46 21.82
CA THR A 187 -4.20 6.58 22.72
C THR A 187 -2.80 7.09 22.45
N ILE A 188 -2.66 8.40 22.31
CA ILE A 188 -1.34 9.03 22.19
C ILE A 188 -0.80 9.24 23.60
N ILE A 189 0.30 8.56 23.92
CA ILE A 189 0.89 8.60 25.27
C ILE A 189 1.81 9.79 25.42
N SER A 190 2.55 10.14 24.37
CA SER A 190 3.48 11.26 24.42
C SER A 190 3.68 11.85 23.03
N ILE A 191 3.79 13.17 22.99
CA ILE A 191 4.22 13.95 21.83
C ILE A 191 5.36 14.83 22.32
N ASN A 192 6.55 14.65 21.78
CA ASN A 192 7.66 15.58 21.94
C ASN A 192 7.94 16.20 20.57
N ALA A 193 7.63 17.47 20.40
CA ALA A 193 7.74 18.17 19.13
C ALA A 193 8.72 19.34 19.24
N MET A 194 9.87 19.17 18.61
CA MET A 194 10.83 20.22 18.28
C MET A 194 10.65 20.63 16.82
N PRO A 195 11.11 21.83 16.40
CA PRO A 195 10.86 22.33 15.04
C PRO A 195 11.31 21.41 13.89
N LEU A 196 12.35 20.59 14.11
CA LEU A 196 12.93 19.68 13.10
C LEU A 196 12.84 18.19 13.50
N HIS A 197 12.23 17.91 14.66
CA HIS A 197 12.19 16.59 15.24
C HIS A 197 10.87 16.39 15.98
N SER A 198 10.12 15.35 15.64
CA SER A 198 8.88 15.00 16.32
C SER A 198 8.90 13.53 16.72
N ARG A 199 8.74 13.26 18.02
CA ARG A 199 8.61 11.92 18.57
C ARG A 199 7.18 11.74 19.08
N ILE A 200 6.46 10.78 18.52
CA ILE A 200 5.06 10.51 18.83
C ILE A 200 4.91 9.05 19.23
N VAL A 201 4.37 8.79 20.42
CA VAL A 201 4.14 7.42 20.92
C VAL A 201 2.65 7.14 20.94
N VAL A 202 2.23 6.17 20.13
CA VAL A 202 0.85 5.70 20.05
C VAL A 202 0.75 4.32 20.72
N GLU A 203 -0.19 4.18 21.65
CA GLU A 203 -0.56 2.90 22.24
C GLU A 203 -1.85 2.39 21.60
N LEU A 204 -1.80 1.17 21.10
CA LEU A 204 -2.99 0.40 20.75
C LEU A 204 -3.28 -0.65 21.83
N LYS A 205 -4.51 -0.67 22.35
CA LYS A 205 -4.98 -1.71 23.27
C LYS A 205 -5.80 -2.76 22.52
N GLY A 206 -5.36 -4.02 22.57
CA GLY A 206 -5.98 -5.15 21.88
C GLY A 206 -5.13 -5.63 20.71
N PRO A 207 -4.91 -4.82 19.66
CA PRO A 207 -4.03 -5.16 18.55
C PRO A 207 -2.58 -5.37 19.00
N TRP A 208 -1.95 -6.42 18.47
CA TRP A 208 -0.55 -6.71 18.75
C TRP A 208 0.18 -7.32 17.56
N LEU A 209 1.47 -6.99 17.47
CA LEU A 209 2.37 -7.37 16.37
C LEU A 209 3.74 -7.71 16.94
N GLY A 210 4.33 -8.76 16.40
CA GLY A 210 5.70 -9.19 16.63
C GLY A 210 6.31 -9.80 15.36
N MET A 211 7.63 -9.95 15.38
CA MET A 211 8.39 -10.55 14.29
C MET A 211 9.29 -11.65 14.85
N LEU A 212 9.11 -12.86 14.33
CA LEU A 212 9.77 -14.09 14.77
C LEU A 212 11.17 -14.24 14.16
N TRP A 213 11.29 -13.92 12.88
CA TRP A 213 12.50 -14.16 12.12
C TRP A 213 12.71 -13.10 11.05
N THR A 214 13.98 -12.76 10.83
CA THR A 214 14.46 -12.02 9.65
C THR A 214 15.71 -12.74 9.15
N SER A 215 15.80 -13.03 7.86
CA SER A 215 17.10 -13.44 7.32
C SER A 215 18.13 -12.34 7.54
N LYS A 216 19.40 -12.69 7.78
CA LYS A 216 20.52 -11.76 8.02
C LYS A 216 20.81 -10.79 6.87
N SER A 217 20.01 -10.80 5.80
CA SER A 217 20.03 -9.79 4.74
C SER A 217 19.64 -8.43 5.34
N ARG A 218 20.67 -7.67 5.77
CA ARG A 218 20.61 -6.27 6.24
C ARG A 218 20.23 -5.29 5.12
N CYS A 219 19.30 -5.66 4.23
CA CYS A 219 18.82 -4.74 3.22
C CYS A 219 17.84 -3.77 3.91
N ARG A 220 18.40 -2.65 4.40
CA ARG A 220 17.65 -1.53 4.95
C ARG A 220 16.69 -1.02 3.86
N ASP A 221 15.44 -0.79 4.24
CA ASP A 221 14.40 -0.20 3.39
C ASP A 221 14.01 -1.01 2.13
N GLN A 222 13.36 -2.16 2.36
CA GLN A 222 12.64 -2.90 1.30
C GLN A 222 11.19 -2.37 1.21
N PRO A 223 10.77 -1.79 0.07
CA PRO A 223 9.39 -1.35 -0.16
C PRO A 223 8.34 -2.42 0.14
N GLU A 224 8.72 -3.69 -0.03
CA GLU A 224 7.88 -4.85 0.25
C GLU A 224 7.51 -4.95 1.74
N LYS A 225 8.43 -4.58 2.65
CA LYS A 225 8.20 -4.59 4.11
C LYS A 225 7.19 -3.53 4.53
N ARG A 226 7.20 -2.38 3.85
CA ARG A 226 6.26 -1.28 4.09
C ARG A 226 4.83 -1.73 3.80
N CYS A 227 4.60 -2.30 2.62
CA CYS A 227 3.27 -2.78 2.23
C CYS A 227 2.75 -3.87 3.17
N ASN A 228 3.61 -4.79 3.62
CA ASN A 228 3.23 -5.85 4.56
C ASN A 228 2.69 -5.29 5.88
N LEU A 229 3.30 -4.23 6.43
CA LEU A 229 2.82 -3.60 7.66
C LEU A 229 1.41 -3.01 7.49
N LEU A 230 1.12 -2.31 6.38
CA LEU A 230 -0.22 -1.76 6.12
C LEU A 230 -1.26 -2.87 5.96
N ILE A 231 -0.91 -4.00 5.34
CA ILE A 231 -1.80 -5.15 5.20
C ILE A 231 -2.09 -5.79 6.55
N ILE A 232 -1.08 -5.94 7.41
CA ILE A 232 -1.26 -6.45 8.77
C ILE A 232 -2.16 -5.50 9.58
N LEU A 233 -1.92 -4.19 9.50
CA LEU A 233 -2.74 -3.18 10.16
C LEU A 233 -4.18 -3.17 9.65
N ALA A 234 -4.39 -3.35 8.34
CA ALA A 234 -5.72 -3.47 7.74
C ALA A 234 -6.50 -4.64 8.36
N GLU A 235 -5.86 -5.81 8.48
CA GLU A 235 -6.50 -6.97 9.09
C GLU A 235 -6.80 -6.76 10.60
N MET A 236 -5.85 -6.18 11.33
CA MET A 236 -6.05 -5.84 12.74
C MET A 236 -7.17 -4.80 12.93
N LEU A 237 -7.28 -3.81 12.03
CA LEU A 237 -8.33 -2.80 12.07
C LEU A 237 -9.70 -3.43 11.86
N MET A 238 -9.86 -4.32 10.86
CA MET A 238 -11.11 -5.04 10.65
C MET A 238 -11.53 -5.84 11.89
N ALA A 239 -10.57 -6.53 12.53
CA ALA A 239 -10.84 -7.28 13.75
C ALA A 239 -11.18 -6.37 14.93
N SER A 240 -10.56 -5.19 15.03
CA SER A 240 -10.87 -4.19 16.04
C SER A 240 -12.31 -3.69 15.90
N ILE A 241 -12.71 -3.26 14.70
CA ILE A 241 -14.07 -2.75 14.41
C ILE A 241 -15.13 -3.83 14.66
N THR A 242 -14.83 -5.09 14.30
CA THR A 242 -15.76 -6.21 14.48
C THR A 242 -15.72 -6.84 15.87
N GLU A 243 -14.90 -6.31 16.78
CA GLU A 243 -14.63 -6.87 18.11
C GLU A 243 -14.26 -8.37 18.09
N LYS A 244 -13.58 -8.82 17.04
CA LYS A 244 -13.13 -10.20 16.91
C LYS A 244 -11.72 -10.36 17.45
N SER A 245 -11.55 -11.36 18.31
CA SER A 245 -10.23 -11.84 18.66
C SER A 245 -9.69 -12.74 17.55
N PHE A 246 -8.41 -12.60 17.25
CA PHE A 246 -7.74 -13.52 16.33
C PHE A 246 -6.25 -13.52 16.58
N LYS A 247 -5.60 -14.52 15.99
CA LYS A 247 -4.17 -14.66 15.95
C LYS A 247 -3.76 -15.23 14.61
N ARG A 248 -2.70 -14.67 14.02
CA ARG A 248 -2.19 -15.07 12.72
C ARG A 248 -0.68 -15.10 12.72
N VAL A 249 -0.14 -16.06 11.99
CA VAL A 249 1.26 -16.09 11.57
C VAL A 249 1.23 -15.85 10.07
N TRP A 250 2.02 -14.88 9.59
CA TRP A 250 2.17 -14.60 8.18
C TRP A 250 3.64 -14.62 7.80
N GLU A 251 3.98 -15.57 6.93
CA GLU A 251 5.28 -15.67 6.31
C GLU A 251 5.29 -14.93 4.96
N TYR A 252 6.31 -14.11 4.75
CA TYR A 252 6.56 -13.45 3.48
C TYR A 252 8.06 -13.38 3.22
N LEU A 253 8.49 -13.98 2.09
CA LEU A 253 9.89 -14.11 1.69
C LEU A 253 10.76 -14.76 2.78
N SER A 254 11.39 -13.93 3.61
CA SER A 254 12.30 -14.36 4.67
C SER A 254 11.99 -13.70 6.01
N GLU A 255 10.71 -13.35 6.20
CA GLU A 255 10.20 -12.73 7.42
C GLU A 255 8.95 -13.45 7.89
N ILE A 256 8.85 -13.67 9.20
CA ILE A 256 7.69 -14.28 9.84
C ILE A 256 7.10 -13.28 10.81
N TYR A 257 5.92 -12.77 10.47
CA TYR A 257 5.14 -11.88 11.30
C TYR A 257 4.14 -12.67 12.15
N VAL A 258 4.03 -12.32 13.42
CA VAL A 258 3.00 -12.87 14.32
C VAL A 258 2.19 -11.71 14.86
N PHE A 259 0.89 -11.72 14.60
CA PHE A 259 0.01 -10.62 14.99
C PHE A 259 -1.38 -11.12 15.35
N GLY A 260 -2.17 -10.23 15.94
CA GLY A 260 -3.52 -10.55 16.32
C GLY A 260 -4.25 -9.38 16.95
N ASN A 261 -5.47 -9.63 17.36
CA ASN A 261 -6.29 -8.71 18.12
C ASN A 261 -6.86 -9.43 19.34
N ASP A 262 -6.78 -8.80 20.51
CA ASP A 262 -7.34 -9.30 21.75
C ASP A 262 -8.51 -8.40 22.18
N THR A 263 -9.67 -9.01 22.37
CA THR A 263 -10.90 -8.32 22.75
C THR A 263 -11.31 -8.61 24.19
N SER A 264 -10.47 -9.33 24.95
CA SER A 264 -10.71 -9.58 26.37
C SER A 264 -10.88 -8.25 27.12
N LYS A 265 -11.96 -8.17 27.92
CA LYS A 265 -12.24 -7.02 28.81
C LYS A 265 -11.43 -7.07 30.12
N CYS A 266 -10.43 -7.94 30.20
CA CYS A 266 -9.63 -8.12 31.41
C CYS A 266 -8.76 -6.88 31.68
N LYS A 267 -8.48 -6.60 32.96
CA LYS A 267 -7.58 -5.50 33.40
C LYS A 267 -6.19 -5.53 32.76
N ARG A 268 -5.78 -6.64 32.13
CA ARG A 268 -4.51 -6.85 31.43
C ARG A 268 -4.68 -6.93 29.90
N VAL A 269 -5.44 -6.03 29.30
CA VAL A 269 -5.53 -5.94 27.82
C VAL A 269 -4.12 -5.75 27.24
N ARG A 270 -3.79 -6.53 26.22
CA ARG A 270 -2.50 -6.44 25.52
C ARG A 270 -2.31 -5.05 24.94
N LYS A 271 -1.09 -4.53 25.03
CA LYS A 271 -0.71 -3.20 24.56
C LYS A 271 0.45 -3.30 23.59
N THR A 272 0.36 -2.55 22.52
CA THR A 272 1.45 -2.39 21.55
C THR A 272 1.75 -0.92 21.41
N LEU A 273 3.02 -0.57 21.59
CA LEU A 273 3.50 0.80 21.48
C LEU A 273 4.15 0.98 20.11
N PHE A 274 3.71 2.00 19.39
CA PHE A 274 4.26 2.45 18.12
C PHE A 274 4.89 3.82 18.36
N THR A 275 6.23 3.87 18.35
CA THR A 275 6.98 5.11 18.54
C THR A 275 7.46 5.58 17.18
N PHE A 276 6.86 6.67 16.70
CA PHE A 276 7.30 7.38 15.51
C PHE A 276 8.34 8.42 15.90
N THR A 277 9.47 8.44 15.21
CA THR A 277 10.45 9.51 15.30
C THR A 277 10.64 10.11 13.92
N VAL A 278 10.19 11.33 13.72
CA VAL A 278 10.24 12.07 12.47
C VAL A 278 11.33 13.13 12.58
N ASN A 279 12.30 13.10 11.68
CA ASN A 279 13.23 14.22 11.48
C ASN A 279 12.98 14.83 10.10
N GLY A 280 12.81 16.14 10.02
CA GLY A 280 12.52 16.81 8.77
C GLY A 280 12.21 18.30 8.96
N SER A 281 11.72 18.95 7.91
CA SER A 281 11.30 20.35 8.01
C SER A 281 10.14 20.52 9.01
N LYS A 282 9.98 21.73 9.56
CA LYS A 282 8.82 22.08 10.39
C LYS A 282 7.50 21.73 9.71
N LYS A 283 7.41 21.90 8.39
CA LYS A 283 6.21 21.56 7.60
C LYS A 283 5.92 20.06 7.66
N ILE A 284 6.94 19.21 7.50
CA ILE A 284 6.82 17.75 7.59
C ILE A 284 6.41 17.33 9.01
N CYS A 285 7.12 17.82 10.03
CA CYS A 285 6.81 17.48 11.42
C CYS A 285 5.39 17.90 11.80
N SER A 286 4.95 19.10 11.41
CA SER A 286 3.57 19.57 11.63
C SER A 286 2.53 18.73 10.90
N LEU A 287 2.79 18.32 9.65
CA LEU A 287 1.87 17.48 8.87
C LEU A 287 1.66 16.10 9.50
N PHE A 288 2.72 15.45 9.95
CA PHE A 288 2.62 14.16 10.62
C PHE A 288 1.97 14.28 12.00
N ARG A 289 2.25 15.37 12.72
CA ARG A 289 1.60 15.64 14.00
C ARG A 289 0.09 15.84 13.83
N SER A 290 -0.34 16.63 12.85
CA SER A 290 -1.76 16.89 12.62
C SER A 290 -2.53 15.64 12.18
N CYS A 291 -1.90 14.68 11.51
CA CYS A 291 -2.51 13.36 11.23
C CYS A 291 -2.92 12.62 12.51
N LEU A 292 -2.21 12.88 13.60
CA LEU A 292 -2.43 12.28 14.90
C LEU A 292 -3.11 13.25 15.89
N GLU A 293 -3.55 14.43 15.45
CA GLU A 293 -4.44 15.30 16.24
C GLU A 293 -5.91 14.92 15.98
N ASP A 294 -6.89 15.76 16.29
CA ASP A 294 -8.30 15.38 16.15
C ASP A 294 -8.68 15.03 14.70
N PRO A 295 -9.47 13.95 14.49
CA PRO A 295 -9.72 13.41 13.14
C PRO A 295 -10.51 14.35 12.23
N ASN A 296 -11.24 15.31 12.79
CA ASN A 296 -12.00 16.31 12.03
C ASN A 296 -11.14 17.51 11.61
N ASP A 297 -9.95 17.66 12.18
CA ASP A 297 -9.10 18.84 12.01
C ASP A 297 -7.95 18.61 11.04
N PHE A 298 -7.82 17.40 10.47
CA PHE A 298 -6.78 17.14 9.50
C PHE A 298 -7.06 17.87 8.18
N VAL A 299 -6.33 18.96 7.95
CA VAL A 299 -6.36 19.71 6.70
C VAL A 299 -5.41 19.06 5.68
N TRP A 300 -5.99 18.59 4.58
CA TRP A 300 -5.21 18.06 3.46
C TRP A 300 -4.34 19.15 2.83
N PRO A 301 -3.06 18.89 2.60
CA PRO A 301 -2.20 19.88 1.97
C PRO A 301 -2.62 20.10 0.50
N ILE A 302 -2.77 21.36 0.10
CA ILE A 302 -3.04 21.74 -1.31
C ILE A 302 -1.88 21.30 -2.21
N LYS A 303 -0.65 21.36 -1.68
CA LYS A 303 0.56 20.86 -2.33
C LYS A 303 1.32 19.98 -1.35
N TRP A 304 1.59 18.74 -1.74
CA TRP A 304 2.38 17.81 -0.93
C TRP A 304 3.80 18.35 -0.71
N PRO A 305 4.31 18.32 0.54
CA PRO A 305 5.68 18.75 0.82
C PRO A 305 6.68 17.86 0.09
N ARG A 306 7.77 18.48 -0.37
CA ARG A 306 8.87 17.83 -1.09
C ARG A 306 10.17 17.84 -0.29
N ASP A 307 10.12 18.36 0.94
CA ASP A 307 11.27 18.41 1.84
C ASP A 307 11.77 16.98 2.10
N GLN A 308 13.09 16.83 2.29
CA GLN A 308 13.64 15.56 2.73
C GLN A 308 13.32 15.33 4.21
N PHE A 309 13.00 14.08 4.55
CA PHE A 309 12.74 13.69 5.93
C PHE A 309 13.08 12.20 6.17
N THR A 310 13.27 11.85 7.43
CA THR A 310 13.43 10.47 7.89
C THR A 310 12.33 10.16 8.90
N VAL A 311 11.72 8.99 8.82
CA VAL A 311 10.83 8.46 9.86
C VAL A 311 11.39 7.14 10.37
N THR A 312 11.60 7.01 11.67
CA THR A 312 11.79 5.70 12.30
C THR A 312 10.53 5.29 13.04
N LEU A 313 10.27 3.99 13.05
CA LEU A 313 9.15 3.37 13.74
C LEU A 313 9.68 2.25 14.62
N ASP A 314 9.52 2.41 15.93
CA ASP A 314 9.76 1.35 16.91
C ASP A 314 8.43 0.75 17.37
N ILE A 315 8.27 -0.55 17.14
CA ILE A 315 7.10 -1.32 17.57
C ILE A 315 7.51 -2.16 18.77
N THR A 316 7.00 -1.84 19.95
CA THR A 316 7.29 -2.58 21.19
C THR A 316 6.06 -3.36 21.64
N CYS A 317 6.19 -4.67 21.79
CA CYS A 317 5.12 -5.54 22.25
C CYS A 317 5.64 -6.60 23.23
N LYS A 318 5.18 -6.54 24.49
CA LYS A 318 5.56 -7.56 25.49
C LYS A 318 4.97 -8.94 25.18
N GLU A 319 3.79 -8.98 24.56
CA GLU A 319 3.11 -10.25 24.25
C GLU A 319 3.83 -11.01 23.12
N ALA A 320 4.36 -10.29 22.14
CA ALA A 320 5.15 -10.87 21.06
C ALA A 320 6.31 -11.73 21.59
N MET A 321 6.93 -11.35 22.70
CA MET A 321 8.02 -12.13 23.31
C MET A 321 7.58 -13.53 23.77
N LYS A 322 6.32 -13.73 24.17
CA LYS A 322 5.81 -15.07 24.53
C LYS A 322 5.78 -16.02 23.33
N TRP A 323 5.86 -15.47 22.14
CA TRP A 323 5.91 -16.21 20.89
C TRP A 323 7.33 -16.38 20.37
N GLY A 324 8.36 -15.98 21.13
CA GLY A 324 9.76 -16.01 20.70
C GLY A 324 10.16 -14.83 19.82
N CYS A 325 9.28 -13.83 19.62
CA CYS A 325 9.62 -12.63 18.88
C CYS A 325 10.55 -11.71 19.69
N SER A 326 11.31 -10.88 18.98
CA SER A 326 12.04 -9.77 19.62
C SER A 326 11.08 -8.82 20.35
N LYS A 327 11.55 -8.26 21.48
CA LYS A 327 10.77 -7.30 22.30
C LYS A 327 10.35 -6.05 21.53
N SER A 328 11.22 -5.60 20.63
CA SER A 328 11.04 -4.42 19.79
C SER A 328 11.36 -4.76 18.35
N LEU A 329 10.60 -4.19 17.43
CA LEU A 329 10.81 -4.21 16.00
C LEU A 329 11.10 -2.78 15.55
N HIS A 330 12.29 -2.57 14.99
CA HIS A 330 12.72 -1.27 14.48
C HIS A 330 12.56 -1.24 12.95
N MET A 331 11.96 -0.17 12.45
CA MET A 331 11.86 0.12 11.02
C MET A 331 12.33 1.55 10.75
N GLU A 332 13.13 1.73 9.71
CA GLU A 332 13.66 3.04 9.30
C GLU A 332 13.20 3.36 7.88
N PHE A 333 12.67 4.57 7.70
CA PHE A 333 12.13 5.12 6.46
C PHE A 333 12.76 6.50 6.18
N GLY A 334 14.00 6.53 5.69
CA GLY A 334 14.73 7.78 5.45
C GLY A 334 15.56 7.78 4.16
N PRO A 335 15.96 8.95 3.63
CA PRO A 335 16.94 9.01 2.56
C PRO A 335 18.27 8.44 3.07
N PHE A 336 18.82 7.49 2.32
CA PHE A 336 20.24 7.21 2.40
C PHE A 336 20.94 8.48 1.89
N ALA A 337 21.62 9.20 2.77
CA ALA A 337 22.97 9.56 2.37
C ALA A 337 23.68 8.22 2.25
N GLU A 338 24.10 7.86 1.04
CA GLU A 338 25.20 6.91 0.94
C GLU A 338 26.29 7.44 1.88
N PRO A 339 26.79 6.67 2.86
CA PRO A 339 28.16 6.93 3.26
C PRO A 339 28.94 6.72 1.97
N LEU A 340 29.42 7.84 1.39
CA LEU A 340 30.58 7.83 0.53
C LEU A 340 31.54 6.81 1.15
N SER A 341 31.89 5.82 0.35
CA SER A 341 32.97 4.90 0.62
C SER A 341 34.11 5.66 1.31
N SER A 342 34.34 5.42 2.60
CA SER A 342 35.68 5.51 3.15
C SER A 342 36.43 4.26 2.69
N GLY A 343 36.56 4.12 1.37
CA GLY A 343 37.59 3.32 0.74
C GLY A 343 38.73 4.28 0.52
N GLU A 344 39.57 4.44 1.52
CA GLU A 344 40.93 4.98 1.50
C GLU A 344 41.40 5.15 2.95
N GLU A 345 41.68 4.04 3.62
CA GLU A 345 42.75 3.98 4.63
C GLU A 345 43.36 2.57 4.56
N GLU A 346 44.02 2.29 3.44
CA GLU A 346 45.19 1.40 3.45
C GLU A 346 46.39 2.24 3.02
N TYR A 347 47.53 1.98 3.67
CA TYR A 347 48.87 2.56 3.47
C TYR A 347 49.17 3.89 4.18
N MET A 348 49.55 3.78 5.45
CA MET A 348 50.87 4.24 5.93
C MET A 348 51.12 3.62 7.31
N ASN A 349 51.64 2.39 7.33
CA ASN A 349 52.28 1.84 8.51
C ASN A 349 53.66 1.36 8.05
N ASP A 350 54.62 2.28 8.08
CA ASP A 350 56.01 1.91 8.25
C ASP A 350 56.76 3.01 9.02
N CYS A 351 57.41 2.54 10.09
CA CYS A 351 58.49 3.17 10.84
C CYS A 351 58.12 4.41 11.69
N SER A 352 58.44 4.51 12.97
CA SER A 352 59.33 3.72 13.83
C SER A 352 59.21 4.25 15.26
N SER A 353 59.57 3.37 16.20
CA SER A 353 60.14 3.67 17.52
C SER A 353 59.20 3.70 18.73
N GLY A 354 59.53 2.83 19.69
CA GLY A 354 59.37 3.16 21.10
C GLY A 354 58.67 2.12 21.98
N LYS A 355 59.32 0.97 22.21
CA LYS A 355 59.40 0.19 23.47
C LYS A 355 59.98 -1.19 23.09
N THR A 356 61.06 -1.69 23.68
CA THR A 356 61.22 -1.90 25.11
C THR A 356 62.72 -1.98 25.44
N LEU A 357 63.17 -1.16 26.39
CA LEU A 357 64.43 -1.33 27.10
C LEU A 357 64.05 -2.02 28.42
N LEU A 358 64.30 -3.33 28.49
CA LEU A 358 64.47 -4.05 29.75
C LEU A 358 65.93 -3.86 30.12
N ASP A 359 66.23 -3.16 31.21
CA ASP A 359 67.07 -3.73 32.27
C ASP A 359 67.28 -2.82 33.48
N VAL A 360 67.25 -3.50 34.64
CA VAL A 360 67.93 -3.23 35.92
C VAL A 360 67.31 -2.19 36.87
N ASP A 361 66.58 -2.72 37.85
CA ASP A 361 66.44 -2.16 39.19
C ASP A 361 67.80 -2.13 39.91
N THR A 362 68.16 -0.97 40.42
CA THR A 362 69.25 -0.78 41.39
C THR A 362 68.74 -1.00 42.81
N VAL A 363 69.41 -1.87 43.57
CA VAL A 363 69.52 -1.75 45.03
C VAL A 363 70.99 -1.86 45.39
N THR A 364 71.50 -0.76 45.96
CA THR A 364 72.77 -0.65 46.68
C THR A 364 72.67 -1.27 48.07
N GLU A 365 73.83 -1.50 48.68
CA GLU A 365 74.09 -1.76 50.11
C GLU A 365 73.05 -1.25 51.12
#